data_AF-A0A150P6Z5-F1
#
_entry.id   AF-A0A150P6Z5-F1
#
_cell.length_a   1.000
_cell.length_b   1.000
_cell.length_c   1.000
_cell.angle_alpha   90.00
_cell.angle_beta   90.00
_cell.angle_gamma   90.00
#
_symmetry.space_group_name_H-M   'P 1'
#
loop_
_entity.id
_entity.type
_entity.pdbx_description
1 polymer ?
#
loop_
_entity_poly.entity_id
_entity_poly.type
_entity_poly.pdbx_seq_one_letter_code
_entity_poly.pdbx_strand_id
1 'polypeptide(L)'
;MAQQQNQSSSRGFAAMDQKQQRAIASMGGKAAHQKGTAHEFSSEEARAAGRKGGAAVSQNREHMAAIGRKGGAAVSQNRSHMAQIGRKGGEARGEGSSSAQGQASEREREHEHEHEHGESREERASADQQSH
;
A
#
# COMPACT_ATOMS: atom_id res chain seq x y z
N MET A 1 6.77 8.88 -64.40
CA MET A 1 6.15 9.16 -63.08
C MET A 1 7.12 8.70 -62.00
N ALA A 2 7.77 9.63 -61.29
CA ALA A 2 8.71 9.32 -60.22
C ALA A 2 7.94 9.15 -58.91
N GLN A 3 7.93 7.93 -58.37
CA GLN A 3 7.42 7.66 -57.02
C GLN A 3 8.59 7.76 -56.04
N GLN A 4 8.74 8.94 -55.44
CA GLN A 4 9.69 9.14 -54.36
C GLN A 4 9.10 8.52 -53.09
N GLN A 5 9.53 7.30 -52.78
CA GLN A 5 9.17 6.61 -51.55
C GLN A 5 9.76 7.38 -50.37
N ASN A 6 8.89 8.14 -49.69
CA ASN A 6 9.20 8.81 -48.43
C ASN A 6 9.33 7.75 -47.32
N GLN A 7 10.43 7.00 -47.33
CA GLN A 7 10.90 6.21 -46.22
C GLN A 7 11.32 7.21 -45.14
N SER A 8 10.41 7.54 -44.23
CA SER A 8 10.74 8.31 -43.03
C SER A 8 11.76 7.49 -42.24
N SER A 9 13.04 7.71 -42.52
CA SER A 9 14.13 7.07 -41.80
C SER A 9 13.94 7.39 -40.33
N SER A 10 13.75 6.37 -39.49
CA SER A 10 13.67 6.50 -38.05
C SER A 10 14.91 7.26 -37.55
N ARG A 11 14.75 8.55 -37.29
CA ARG A 11 15.80 9.45 -36.79
C ARG A 11 15.34 10.02 -35.46
N GLY A 12 16.31 10.37 -34.62
CA GLY A 12 16.06 11.02 -33.35
C GLY A 12 15.86 10.05 -32.18
N PHE A 13 15.43 10.60 -31.05
CA PHE A 13 15.42 9.91 -29.75
C PHE A 13 14.61 8.60 -29.78
N ALA A 14 13.45 8.59 -30.44
CA ALA A 14 12.58 7.41 -30.52
C ALA A 14 13.16 6.26 -31.38
N ALA A 15 14.12 6.56 -32.26
CA ALA A 15 14.77 5.58 -33.12
C ALA A 15 16.01 4.93 -32.48
N MET A 16 16.46 5.42 -31.33
CA MET A 16 17.62 4.88 -30.61
C MET A 16 17.27 3.60 -29.84
N ASP A 17 18.28 2.80 -29.48
CA ASP A 17 18.08 1.65 -28.59
C ASP A 17 17.54 2.06 -27.22
N GLN A 18 16.70 1.22 -26.61
CA GLN A 18 16.03 1.50 -25.34
C GLN A 18 17.00 1.83 -24.20
N LYS A 19 18.17 1.17 -24.16
CA LYS A 19 19.22 1.46 -23.18
C LYS A 19 19.78 2.86 -23.36
N GLN A 20 19.98 3.28 -24.60
CA GLN A 20 20.48 4.60 -24.95
C GLN A 20 19.43 5.69 -24.67
N GLN A 21 18.16 5.46 -25.00
CA GLN A 21 17.05 6.35 -24.64
C GLN A 21 16.98 6.58 -23.12
N ARG A 22 17.04 5.49 -22.33
CA ARG A 22 17.01 5.57 -20.86
C ARG A 22 18.22 6.32 -20.31
N ALA A 23 19.41 6.09 -20.86
CA ALA A 23 20.62 6.79 -20.45
C ALA A 23 20.50 8.30 -20.72
N ILE A 24 20.04 8.69 -21.92
CA ILE A 24 19.85 10.10 -22.29
C ILE A 24 18.74 10.75 -21.45
N ALA A 25 17.60 10.09 -21.23
CA ALA A 25 16.54 10.58 -20.34
C ALA A 25 17.05 10.77 -18.91
N SER A 26 17.84 9.82 -18.40
CA SER A 26 18.45 9.91 -17.07
C SER A 26 19.43 11.09 -16.99
N MET A 27 20.26 11.29 -18.02
CA MET A 27 21.18 12.43 -18.09
C MET A 27 20.42 13.76 -18.17
N GLY A 28 19.33 13.84 -18.93
CA GLY A 28 18.49 15.03 -19.04
C GLY A 28 17.90 15.44 -17.69
N GLY A 29 17.35 14.49 -16.93
CA GLY A 29 16.83 14.74 -15.58
C GLY A 29 17.91 15.23 -14.61
N LYS A 30 19.07 14.56 -14.60
CA LYS A 30 20.22 14.98 -13.75
C LYS A 30 20.73 16.36 -14.12
N ALA A 31 20.85 16.65 -15.42
CA ALA A 31 21.30 17.94 -15.90
C ALA A 31 20.32 19.07 -15.53
N ALA A 32 19.02 18.84 -15.59
CA ALA A 32 18.01 19.83 -15.20
C ALA A 32 18.08 20.18 -13.72
N HIS A 33 18.27 19.19 -12.84
CA HIS A 33 18.51 19.42 -11.41
C HIS A 33 19.83 20.15 -11.16
N GLN A 34 20.93 19.70 -11.79
CA GLN A 34 22.24 20.34 -11.64
C GLN A 34 22.25 21.80 -12.12
N LYS A 35 21.49 22.11 -13.18
CA LYS A 35 21.37 23.47 -13.73
C LYS A 35 20.37 24.34 -12.97
N GLY A 36 19.66 23.81 -11.98
CA GLY A 36 18.62 24.53 -11.23
C GLY A 36 17.41 24.92 -12.07
N THR A 37 17.22 24.29 -13.24
CA THR A 37 16.04 24.51 -14.09
C THR A 37 14.87 23.61 -13.70
N ALA A 38 15.15 22.54 -12.96
CA ALA A 38 14.13 21.67 -12.39
C ALA A 38 13.51 22.32 -11.13
N HIS A 39 12.25 21.97 -10.87
CA HIS A 39 11.60 22.31 -9.60
C HIS A 39 12.23 21.50 -8.47
N GLU A 40 12.73 22.18 -7.45
CA GLU A 40 13.27 21.57 -6.25
C GLU A 40 12.14 21.46 -5.21
N PHE A 41 11.73 20.22 -4.94
CA PHE A 41 10.71 19.97 -3.93
C PHE A 41 11.28 20.19 -2.54
N SER A 42 10.66 21.09 -1.78
CA SER A 42 10.94 21.16 -0.35
C SER A 42 10.40 19.90 0.35
N SER A 43 11.00 19.54 1.49
CA SER A 43 10.51 18.44 2.33
C SER A 43 9.04 18.60 2.72
N GLU A 44 8.58 19.84 2.91
CA GLU A 44 7.18 20.14 3.21
C GLU A 44 6.27 19.89 2.00
N GLU A 45 6.70 20.32 0.81
CA GLU A 45 5.96 20.10 -0.43
C GLU A 45 5.86 18.61 -0.78
N ALA A 46 6.95 17.87 -0.62
CA ALA A 46 6.96 16.42 -0.80
C ALA A 46 5.96 15.73 0.16
N ARG A 47 5.90 16.18 1.42
CA ARG A 47 4.91 15.69 2.39
C ARG A 47 3.48 16.08 2.00
N ALA A 48 3.24 17.31 1.56
CA ALA A 48 1.93 17.76 1.11
C ALA A 48 1.44 16.97 -0.10
N ALA A 49 2.31 16.76 -1.09
CA ALA A 49 2.03 15.93 -2.26
C ALA A 49 1.75 14.47 -1.87
N GLY A 50 2.55 13.90 -0.97
CA GLY A 50 2.34 12.57 -0.43
C GLY A 50 0.99 12.43 0.30
N ARG A 51 0.63 13.40 1.14
CA ARG A 51 -0.69 13.45 1.81
C ARG A 51 -1.83 13.53 0.80
N LYS A 52 -1.73 14.41 -0.21
CA LYS A 52 -2.74 14.57 -1.25
C LYS A 52 -2.92 13.29 -2.07
N GLY A 53 -1.82 12.67 -2.51
CA GLY A 53 -1.85 11.41 -3.24
C GLY A 53 -2.41 10.27 -2.39
N GLY A 54 -1.99 10.16 -1.13
CA GLY A 54 -2.51 9.18 -0.18
C GLY A 54 -4.01 9.33 0.05
N ALA A 55 -4.50 10.56 0.22
CA ALA A 55 -5.92 10.85 0.39
C ALA A 55 -6.76 10.53 -0.86
N ALA A 56 -6.21 10.75 -2.06
CA ALA A 56 -6.88 10.40 -3.30
C ALA A 56 -6.99 8.88 -3.47
N VAL A 57 -5.93 8.15 -3.16
CA VAL A 57 -5.87 6.68 -3.31
C VAL A 57 -6.69 5.97 -2.22
N SER A 58 -6.79 6.54 -1.01
CA SER A 58 -7.48 5.92 0.12
C SER A 58 -9.02 5.98 0.06
N GLN A 59 -9.59 6.72 -0.89
CA GLN A 59 -11.06 6.85 -1.00
C GLN A 59 -11.76 5.53 -1.33
N ASN A 60 -11.10 4.62 -2.05
CA ASN A 60 -11.65 3.29 -2.36
C ASN A 60 -11.13 2.25 -1.38
N ARG A 61 -11.86 2.08 -0.27
CA ARG A 61 -11.47 1.19 0.83
C ARG A 61 -11.44 -0.28 0.40
N GLU A 62 -12.40 -0.73 -0.40
CA GLU A 62 -12.51 -2.09 -0.89
C GLU A 62 -11.32 -2.46 -1.78
N HIS A 63 -10.94 -1.55 -2.68
CA HIS A 63 -9.76 -1.70 -3.54
C HIS A 63 -8.46 -1.72 -2.73
N MET A 64 -8.32 -0.81 -1.75
CA MET A 64 -7.15 -0.80 -0.87
C MET A 64 -7.03 -2.08 -0.05
N ALA A 65 -8.16 -2.59 0.46
CA ALA A 65 -8.20 -3.86 1.16
C ALA A 65 -7.80 -5.03 0.24
N ALA A 66 -8.25 -5.04 -1.02
CA ALA A 66 -7.86 -6.05 -2.00
C ALA A 66 -6.35 -6.00 -2.33
N ILE A 67 -5.78 -4.81 -2.53
CA ILE A 67 -4.34 -4.62 -2.72
C ILE A 67 -3.56 -5.10 -1.48
N GLY A 68 -4.00 -4.70 -0.28
CA GLY A 68 -3.39 -5.10 0.98
C GLY A 68 -3.41 -6.61 1.18
N ARG A 69 -4.52 -7.28 0.91
CA ARG A 69 -4.63 -8.75 0.94
C ARG A 69 -3.67 -9.42 -0.05
N LYS A 70 -3.59 -8.91 -1.28
CA LYS A 70 -2.68 -9.44 -2.32
C LYS A 70 -1.21 -9.27 -1.92
N GLY A 71 -0.85 -8.11 -1.39
CA GLY A 71 0.48 -7.83 -0.86
C GLY A 71 0.82 -8.74 0.32
N GLY A 72 -0.09 -8.89 1.27
CA GLY A 72 0.06 -9.78 2.42
C GLY A 72 0.24 -11.25 2.03
N ALA A 73 -0.55 -11.73 1.06
CA ALA A 73 -0.41 -13.09 0.53
C ALA A 73 0.97 -13.32 -0.10
N ALA A 74 1.47 -12.38 -0.91
CA ALA A 74 2.81 -12.46 -1.49
C ALA A 74 3.93 -12.45 -0.44
N VAL A 75 3.80 -11.62 0.60
CA VAL A 75 4.77 -11.54 1.70
C VAL A 75 4.73 -12.80 2.58
N SER A 76 3.55 -13.40 2.78
CA SER A 76 3.35 -14.57 3.64
C SER A 76 4.08 -15.83 3.17
N GLN A 77 4.41 -15.92 1.88
CA GLN A 77 5.15 -17.03 1.29
C GLN A 77 6.60 -17.14 1.81
N ASN A 78 7.17 -16.06 2.36
CA ASN A 78 8.51 -16.06 2.96
C ASN A 78 8.51 -15.40 4.35
N ARG A 79 7.72 -15.97 5.27
CA ARG A 79 7.46 -15.42 6.60
C ARG A 79 8.72 -15.26 7.46
N SER A 80 9.67 -16.20 7.40
CA SER A 80 10.92 -16.15 8.20
C SER A 80 11.83 -15.00 7.76
N HIS A 81 12.04 -14.83 6.46
CA HIS A 81 12.83 -13.75 5.91
C HIS A 81 12.17 -12.38 6.15
N MET A 82 10.85 -12.30 5.98
CA MET A 82 10.11 -11.06 6.20
C MET A 82 10.07 -10.66 7.68
N ALA A 83 10.00 -11.63 8.60
CA ALA A 83 10.12 -11.36 10.04
C ALA A 83 11.51 -10.80 10.40
N GLN A 84 12.58 -11.30 9.77
CA GLN A 84 13.94 -10.77 9.96
C GLN A 84 14.07 -9.34 9.43
N ILE A 85 13.52 -9.04 8.25
CA ILE A 85 13.50 -7.69 7.67
C ILE A 85 12.69 -6.74 8.56
N GLY A 86 11.51 -7.17 9.02
CA GLY A 86 10.66 -6.41 9.91
C GLY A 86 11.34 -6.08 11.24
N ARG A 87 12.00 -7.07 11.86
CA ARG A 87 12.81 -6.89 13.07
C ARG A 87 13.91 -5.86 12.87
N LYS A 88 14.72 -6.02 11.81
CA LYS A 88 15.81 -5.09 11.46
C LYS A 88 15.29 -3.67 11.16
N GLY A 89 14.13 -3.55 10.53
CA GLY A 89 13.49 -2.27 10.25
C GLY A 89 12.93 -1.58 11.50
N GLY A 90 12.48 -2.35 12.50
CA GLY A 90 12.06 -1.85 13.81
C GLY A 90 13.25 -1.38 14.65
N GLU A 91 14.35 -2.15 14.66
CA GLU A 91 15.60 -1.78 15.34
C GLU A 91 16.17 -0.46 14.82
N ALA A 92 16.19 -0.24 13.50
CA ALA A 92 16.66 1.02 12.89
C ALA A 92 15.78 2.25 13.20
N ARG A 93 14.57 2.05 13.71
CA ARG A 93 13.65 3.12 14.16
C ARG A 93 13.61 3.26 15.69
N GLY A 94 14.16 2.27 16.40
CA GLY A 94 14.05 2.12 17.86
C GLY A 94 15.11 2.87 18.67
N GLU A 95 16.21 3.34 18.06
CA GLU A 95 17.24 4.12 18.77
C GLU A 95 16.76 5.52 19.21
N GLY A 96 15.51 5.91 18.91
CA GLY A 96 14.91 7.18 19.36
C GLY A 96 13.66 7.05 20.24
N SER A 97 13.21 5.85 20.62
CA SER A 97 11.94 5.68 21.37
C SER A 97 11.97 4.48 22.33
N SER A 98 12.99 4.40 23.17
CA SER A 98 13.07 3.40 24.25
C SER A 98 12.82 4.02 25.64
N SER A 99 11.89 4.97 25.77
CA SER A 99 11.53 5.57 27.07
C SER A 99 10.04 5.58 27.40
N ALA A 100 9.19 4.89 26.65
CA ALA A 100 7.75 4.90 26.92
C ALA A 100 7.04 3.57 26.59
N GLN A 101 7.39 2.47 27.29
CA GLN A 101 6.45 1.36 27.48
C GLN A 101 6.99 0.37 28.51
N GLY A 102 6.60 0.58 29.77
CA GLY A 102 6.93 -0.29 30.88
C GLY A 102 6.13 0.03 32.14
N GLN A 103 4.90 0.54 32.02
CA GLN A 103 3.95 0.69 33.15
C GLN A 103 2.51 0.62 32.61
N ALA A 104 2.00 -0.59 32.40
CA ALA A 104 0.57 -0.86 32.26
C ALA A 104 0.30 -2.30 32.73
N SER A 105 0.66 -2.56 33.98
CA SER A 105 0.20 -3.71 34.74
C SER A 105 -0.67 -3.17 35.87
N GLU A 106 -1.85 -3.79 36.02
CA GLU A 106 -2.81 -3.62 37.13
C GLU A 106 -3.75 -2.41 37.05
N ARG A 107 -4.83 -2.52 36.26
CA ARG A 107 -6.20 -2.15 36.69
C ARG A 107 -7.24 -3.09 36.07
N GLU A 108 -7.71 -3.98 36.92
CA GLU A 108 -9.11 -4.41 37.08
C GLU A 108 -9.86 -4.91 35.83
N ARG A 109 -9.92 -6.24 35.77
CA ARG A 109 -10.91 -7.02 35.03
C ARG A 109 -12.26 -6.78 35.68
N GLU A 110 -13.25 -6.39 34.89
CA GLU A 110 -14.67 -6.79 34.99
C GLU A 110 -15.43 -5.98 33.94
N HIS A 111 -15.67 -6.59 32.77
CA HIS A 111 -16.76 -6.25 31.88
C HIS A 111 -17.03 -7.50 31.05
N GLU A 112 -17.90 -8.35 31.60
CA GLU A 112 -18.56 -9.42 30.85
C GLU A 112 -19.41 -8.74 29.78
N HIS A 113 -19.07 -8.97 28.52
CA HIS A 113 -19.90 -8.59 27.38
C HIS A 113 -20.42 -9.90 26.79
N GLU A 114 -21.61 -10.31 27.25
CA GLU A 114 -22.35 -11.39 26.61
C GLU A 114 -22.72 -10.95 25.19
N HIS A 115 -22.08 -11.56 24.20
CA HIS A 115 -22.54 -11.57 22.83
C HIS A 115 -23.33 -12.86 22.62
N GLU A 116 -24.65 -12.80 22.81
CA GLU A 116 -25.53 -13.84 22.28
C GLU A 116 -25.68 -13.63 20.77
N HIS A 117 -24.94 -14.43 19.99
CA HIS A 117 -25.27 -14.73 18.61
C HIS A 117 -25.76 -16.18 18.52
N GLY A 118 -27.07 -16.32 18.71
CA GLY A 118 -28.02 -17.10 17.91
C GLY A 118 -27.81 -18.59 17.69
N GLU A 119 -28.84 -19.38 18.00
CA GLU A 119 -29.17 -20.59 17.22
C GLU A 119 -30.68 -20.73 17.06
N SER A 120 -31.12 -20.64 15.82
CA SER A 120 -32.46 -20.98 15.32
C SER A 120 -32.56 -22.49 15.06
N ARG A 121 -33.57 -23.17 15.63
CA ARG A 121 -34.07 -24.49 15.17
C ARG A 121 -35.40 -24.83 15.86
N GLU A 122 -36.56 -24.67 15.21
CA GLU A 122 -37.32 -25.73 14.51
C GLU A 122 -37.53 -27.04 15.30
N GLU A 123 -38.72 -27.22 15.89
CA GLU A 123 -39.54 -28.47 15.91
C GLU A 123 -40.85 -28.18 16.70
N ARG A 124 -42.00 -27.99 16.03
CA ARG A 124 -43.01 -29.00 15.67
C ARG A 124 -43.67 -29.74 16.86
N ALA A 125 -44.95 -29.44 17.10
CA ALA A 125 -46.09 -30.36 17.31
C ALA A 125 -47.24 -29.54 17.94
N SER A 126 -48.26 -29.09 17.22
CA SER A 126 -49.44 -29.84 16.74
C SER A 126 -50.06 -30.79 17.77
N ALA A 127 -51.33 -30.48 18.08
CA ALA A 127 -52.42 -31.33 18.54
C ALA A 127 -52.71 -31.40 20.06
N ASP A 128 -54.01 -31.15 20.34
CA ASP A 128 -54.84 -31.80 21.37
C ASP A 128 -54.61 -31.33 22.82
N GLN A 129 -55.60 -30.84 23.59
CA GLN A 129 -56.93 -31.41 23.82
C GLN A 129 -57.93 -30.38 24.37
N GLN A 130 -59.20 -30.70 24.13
CA GLN A 130 -60.43 -30.10 24.67
C GLN A 130 -60.62 -30.36 26.19
N SER A 131 -61.72 -29.79 26.73
CA SER A 131 -62.37 -30.00 28.03
C SER A 131 -61.90 -29.05 29.15
N HIS A 132 -62.76 -28.32 29.88
CA HIS A 132 -64.21 -28.33 30.06
C HIS A 132 -64.76 -26.91 30.14
#